data_AF-Q3J4S9-F1
#
_entry.id   AF-Q3J4S9-F1
#
_cell.length_a   1.000
_cell.length_b   1.000
_cell.length_c   1.000
_cell.angle_alpha   90.00
_cell.angle_beta   90.00
_cell.angle_gamma   90.00
#
_symmetry.space_group_name_H-M   'P 1'
#
loop_
_entity.id
_entity.type
_entity.pdbx_description
1 polymer ?
#
loop_
_entity_poly.entity_id
_entity_poly.type
_entity_poly.pdbx_seq_one_letter_code
_entity_poly.pdbx_strand_id
1 'polypeptide(L)'
;MMTTATIDYSRLVKAADIRAQAEARARGPAQVSVLQAMIVIGEEKWAEAMAIAEDASYPWAMRAALRGATMLVRGSETTDTLAFLLGLSPEETDRLFVEAAEVRL
;
A
#
# COMPACT_ATOMS: atom_id res chain seq x y z
N MET A 1 -37.79 -33.73 -23.24
CA MET A 1 -37.01 -33.89 -22.00
C MET A 1 -36.49 -32.51 -21.61
N MET A 2 -36.96 -31.94 -20.49
CA MET A 2 -36.47 -30.65 -19.98
C MET A 2 -35.15 -30.91 -19.23
N THR A 3 -34.05 -30.39 -19.74
CA THR A 3 -32.77 -30.35 -19.03
C THR A 3 -32.86 -29.31 -17.92
N THR A 4 -33.03 -29.78 -16.69
CA THR A 4 -32.92 -28.94 -15.50
C THR A 4 -31.46 -28.52 -15.37
N ALA A 5 -31.16 -27.24 -15.65
CA ALA A 5 -29.84 -26.69 -15.42
C ALA A 5 -29.63 -26.55 -13.91
N THR A 6 -28.82 -27.43 -13.32
CA THR A 6 -28.40 -27.31 -11.92
C THR A 6 -27.44 -26.12 -11.83
N ILE A 7 -27.92 -24.99 -11.29
CA ILE A 7 -27.08 -23.83 -11.02
C ILE A 7 -26.18 -24.15 -9.82
N ASP A 8 -24.87 -24.09 -10.03
CA ASP A 8 -23.88 -24.21 -8.96
C ASP A 8 -23.74 -22.89 -8.23
N TYR A 9 -24.46 -22.76 -7.11
CA TYR A 9 -24.47 -21.56 -6.27
C TYR A 9 -23.12 -21.28 -5.58
N SER A 10 -22.17 -22.24 -5.57
CA SER A 10 -20.81 -22.00 -5.03
C SER A 10 -19.98 -21.05 -5.89
N ARG A 11 -20.37 -20.83 -7.14
CA ARG A 11 -19.71 -19.93 -8.10
C ARG A 11 -20.41 -18.57 -8.24
N LEU A 12 -21.46 -18.32 -7.47
CA LEU A 12 -22.14 -17.03 -7.48
C LEU A 12 -21.33 -16.01 -6.69
N VAL A 13 -20.62 -15.17 -7.43
CA VAL A 13 -19.97 -13.97 -6.90
C VAL A 13 -21.02 -12.87 -6.84
N LYS A 14 -21.21 -12.23 -5.67
CA LYS A 14 -22.19 -11.14 -5.54
C LYS A 14 -21.73 -9.96 -6.41
N ALA A 15 -22.68 -9.23 -6.99
CA ALA A 15 -22.36 -8.01 -7.74
C ALA A 15 -21.54 -6.99 -6.90
N ALA A 16 -21.75 -6.98 -5.58
CA ALA A 16 -20.94 -6.21 -4.63
C ALA A 16 -19.46 -6.65 -4.62
N ASP A 17 -19.19 -7.96 -4.63
CA ASP A 17 -17.83 -8.50 -4.61
C ASP A 17 -17.11 -8.26 -5.95
N ILE A 18 -17.83 -8.36 -7.07
CA ILE A 18 -17.30 -8.01 -8.42
C ILE A 18 -16.88 -6.54 -8.45
N ARG A 19 -17.72 -5.66 -7.91
CA ARG A 19 -17.43 -4.23 -7.85
C ARG A 19 -16.25 -3.93 -6.93
N ALA A 20 -16.19 -4.54 -5.75
CA ALA A 20 -15.07 -4.39 -4.83
C ALA A 20 -13.75 -4.88 -5.45
N GLN A 21 -13.76 -5.99 -6.20
CA GLN A 21 -12.58 -6.49 -6.92
C GLN A 21 -12.16 -5.54 -8.05
N ALA A 22 -13.10 -4.96 -8.79
CA ALA A 22 -12.82 -3.98 -9.82
C ALA A 22 -12.23 -2.69 -9.24
N GLU A 23 -12.78 -2.20 -8.13
CA GLU A 23 -12.28 -1.03 -7.40
C GLU A 23 -10.88 -1.28 -6.83
N ALA A 24 -10.63 -2.46 -6.25
CA ALA A 24 -9.29 -2.86 -5.79
C ALA A 24 -8.29 -2.93 -6.93
N ARG A 25 -8.68 -3.51 -8.09
CA ARG A 25 -7.80 -3.59 -9.26
C ARG A 25 -7.50 -2.21 -9.87
N ALA A 26 -8.45 -1.28 -9.80
CA ALA A 26 -8.26 0.10 -10.24
C ALA A 26 -7.32 0.90 -9.34
N ARG A 27 -7.32 0.64 -8.02
CA ARG A 27 -6.37 1.28 -7.07
C ARG A 27 -4.93 0.79 -7.19
N GLY A 28 -4.70 -0.33 -7.87
CA GLY A 28 -3.38 -0.93 -8.00
C GLY A 28 -2.98 -1.79 -6.79
N PRO A 29 -1.68 -2.05 -6.59
CA PRO A 29 -1.18 -2.98 -5.58
C PRO A 29 -1.55 -2.56 -4.17
N ALA A 30 -2.06 -3.48 -3.35
CA ALA A 30 -2.41 -3.22 -1.95
C ALA A 30 -1.17 -3.11 -1.03
N GLN A 31 -0.03 -3.66 -1.46
CA GLN A 31 1.22 -3.66 -0.73
C GLN A 31 2.42 -3.59 -1.66
N VAL A 32 3.51 -2.98 -1.20
CA VAL A 32 4.82 -2.94 -1.87
C VAL A 32 5.93 -3.19 -0.86
N SER A 33 7.08 -3.66 -1.29
CA SER A 33 8.24 -3.77 -0.38
C SER A 33 8.78 -2.38 -0.05
N VAL A 34 9.37 -2.23 1.14
CA VAL A 34 10.02 -0.97 1.52
C VAL A 34 11.15 -0.61 0.55
N LEU A 35 11.93 -1.59 0.08
CA LEU A 35 13.02 -1.34 -0.87
C LEU A 35 12.51 -0.76 -2.21
N GLN A 36 11.40 -1.28 -2.74
CA GLN A 36 10.80 -0.72 -3.95
C GLN A 36 10.35 0.74 -3.73
N ALA A 37 9.75 1.04 -2.58
CA ALA A 37 9.38 2.40 -2.23
C ALA A 37 10.61 3.31 -2.09
N MET A 38 11.69 2.84 -1.44
CA MET A 38 12.96 3.56 -1.34
C MET A 38 13.53 3.95 -2.70
N ILE A 39 13.47 3.03 -3.67
CA ILE A 39 13.96 3.28 -5.04
C ILE A 39 13.16 4.39 -5.73
N VAL A 40 11.84 4.43 -5.56
CA VAL A 40 10.97 5.47 -6.13
C VAL A 40 11.14 6.81 -5.42
N ILE A 41 11.19 6.80 -4.08
CA ILE A 41 11.33 8.01 -3.27
C ILE A 41 12.69 8.67 -3.47
N GLY A 42 13.73 7.86 -3.69
CA GLY A 42 15.11 8.30 -3.81
C GLY A 42 15.82 8.41 -2.46
N GLU A 43 17.15 8.26 -2.48
CA GLU A 43 18.00 8.17 -1.29
C GLU A 43 17.91 9.42 -0.40
N GLU A 44 17.95 10.62 -0.99
CA GLU A 44 17.96 11.89 -0.24
C GLU A 44 16.67 12.09 0.57
N LYS A 45 15.51 12.01 -0.09
CA LYS A 45 14.20 12.14 0.58
C LYS A 45 13.97 11.03 1.60
N TRP A 46 14.42 9.82 1.30
CA TRP A 46 14.33 8.72 2.26
C TRP A 46 15.18 9.00 3.50
N ALA A 47 16.42 9.46 3.31
CA ALA A 47 17.32 9.81 4.41
C ALA A 47 16.76 10.94 5.28
N GLU A 48 16.16 11.96 4.67
CA GLU A 48 15.46 13.04 5.40
C GLU A 48 14.32 12.50 6.26
N ALA A 49 13.44 11.67 5.69
CA ALA A 49 12.35 11.06 6.45
C ALA A 49 12.88 10.17 7.59
N MET A 50 13.98 9.46 7.37
CA MET A 50 14.59 8.63 8.41
C MET A 50 15.25 9.47 9.51
N ALA A 51 15.87 10.60 9.17
CA ALA A 51 16.41 11.53 10.17
C ALA A 51 15.32 12.04 11.10
N ILE A 52 14.14 12.35 10.57
CA ILE A 52 12.97 12.74 11.37
C ILE A 52 12.47 11.56 12.20
N ALA A 53 12.43 10.36 11.62
CA ALA A 53 12.06 9.14 12.34
C ALA A 53 13.05 8.74 13.45
N GLU A 54 14.26 9.28 13.46
CA GLU A 54 15.25 9.05 14.51
C GLU A 54 15.22 10.11 15.61
N ASP A 55 14.65 11.29 15.33
CA ASP A 55 14.50 12.36 16.31
C ASP A 55 13.61 11.92 17.49
N ALA A 56 14.15 12.03 18.70
CA ALA A 56 13.50 11.68 19.94
C ALA A 56 12.31 12.59 20.29
N SER A 57 12.17 13.73 19.61
CA SER A 57 11.01 14.63 19.72
C SER A 57 9.72 14.00 19.18
N TYR A 58 9.82 12.98 18.30
CA TYR A 58 8.67 12.28 17.73
C TYR A 58 8.24 11.06 18.56
N PRO A 59 6.93 10.70 18.54
CA PRO A 59 6.41 9.56 19.28
C PRO A 59 7.14 8.25 18.96
N TRP A 60 7.50 7.49 20.00
CA TRP A 60 8.20 6.22 19.86
C TRP A 60 7.50 5.22 18.91
N ALA A 61 6.17 5.15 18.94
CA ALA A 61 5.40 4.24 18.08
C ALA A 61 5.64 4.53 16.58
N MET A 62 5.70 5.81 16.20
CA MET A 62 5.96 6.25 14.83
C MET A 62 7.36 5.80 14.35
N ARG A 63 8.36 5.97 15.23
CA ARG A 63 9.75 5.56 14.97
C ARG A 63 9.88 4.03 14.84
N ALA A 64 9.15 3.30 15.69
CA ALA A 64 9.14 1.83 15.67
C ALA A 64 8.44 1.27 14.42
N ALA A 65 7.36 1.91 13.97
CA ALA A 65 6.60 1.50 12.80
C ALA A 65 7.44 1.48 11.52
N LEU A 66 8.39 2.42 11.37
CA LEU A 66 9.26 2.52 10.19
C LEU A 66 10.48 1.60 10.26
N ARG A 67 11.16 1.52 11.42
CA ARG A 67 12.38 0.70 11.56
C ARG A 67 12.14 -0.79 11.32
N GLY A 68 10.97 -1.29 11.69
CA GLY A 68 10.63 -2.71 11.55
C GLY A 68 9.96 -3.07 10.22
N ALA A 69 9.64 -2.09 9.37
CA ALA A 69 8.86 -2.33 8.17
C ALA A 69 9.71 -2.99 7.08
N THR A 70 9.24 -4.12 6.56
CA THR A 70 9.74 -4.72 5.31
C THR A 70 8.75 -4.53 4.17
N MET A 71 7.49 -4.29 4.50
CA MET A 71 6.37 -4.09 3.58
C MET A 71 5.60 -2.84 3.96
N LEU A 72 5.16 -2.09 2.96
CA LEU A 72 4.17 -1.02 3.08
C LEU A 72 2.84 -1.55 2.60
N VAL A 73 1.78 -1.30 3.36
CA VAL A 73 0.40 -1.74 3.07
C VAL A 73 -0.47 -0.49 3.00
N ARG A 74 -1.30 -0.37 1.96
CA ARG A 74 -2.18 0.80 1.80
C ARG A 74 -3.10 0.96 3.00
N GLY A 75 -3.19 2.17 3.53
CA GLY A 75 -4.01 2.51 4.70
C GLY A 75 -3.53 1.88 6.02
N SER A 76 -2.28 1.40 6.08
CA SER A 76 -1.66 1.04 7.35
C SER A 76 -1.06 2.27 8.02
N GLU A 77 -0.98 2.22 9.35
CA GLU A 77 -0.36 3.27 10.15
C GLU A 77 1.10 3.54 9.74
N THR A 78 1.84 2.50 9.33
CA THR A 78 3.20 2.65 8.80
C THR A 78 3.23 3.48 7.51
N THR A 79 2.30 3.24 6.58
CA THR A 79 2.20 3.99 5.33
C THR A 79 1.80 5.43 5.59
N ASP A 80 0.81 5.65 6.46
CA ASP A 80 0.36 6.99 6.83
C ASP A 80 1.47 7.80 7.52
N THR A 81 2.23 7.13 8.39
CA THR A 81 3.42 7.70 9.03
C THR A 81 4.47 8.09 8.00
N LEU A 82 4.79 7.21 7.05
CA LEU A 82 5.78 7.48 6.01
C LEU A 82 5.33 8.65 5.12
N ALA A 83 4.06 8.66 4.72
CA ALA A 83 3.48 9.74 3.93
C ALA A 83 3.56 11.08 4.66
N PHE A 84 3.23 11.11 5.95
CA PHE A 84 3.37 12.29 6.79
C PHE A 84 4.82 12.81 6.81
N LEU A 85 5.80 11.93 7.02
CA LEU A 85 7.22 12.31 7.08
C LEU A 85 7.76 12.84 5.75
N LEU A 86 7.29 12.28 4.64
CA LEU A 86 7.68 12.70 3.30
C LEU A 86 6.85 13.88 2.76
N GLY A 87 5.86 14.35 3.52
CA GLY A 87 4.94 15.40 3.10
C GLY A 87 4.08 15.01 1.89
N LEU A 88 3.77 13.72 1.72
CA LEU A 88 2.98 13.22 0.60
C LEU A 88 1.49 13.45 0.84
N SER A 89 0.81 13.92 -0.20
CA SER A 89 -0.65 13.88 -0.29
C SER A 89 -1.17 12.43 -0.41
N PRO A 90 -2.47 12.19 -0.18
CA PRO A 90 -3.09 10.90 -0.45
C PRO A 90 -2.88 10.42 -1.89
N GLU A 91 -2.97 11.33 -2.87
CA GLU A 91 -2.79 11.01 -4.29
C GLU A 91 -1.33 10.64 -4.62
N GLU A 92 -0.36 11.30 -4.00
CA GLU A 92 1.05 10.97 -4.15
C GLU A 92 1.41 9.65 -3.46
N THR A 93 0.84 9.41 -2.28
CA THR A 93 0.96 8.12 -1.59
C THR A 93 0.37 7.01 -2.45
N ASP A 94 -0.79 7.25 -3.08
CA ASP A 94 -1.40 6.24 -3.93
C ASP A 94 -0.57 5.95 -5.19
N ARG A 95 0.05 6.99 -5.76
CA ARG A 95 0.96 6.90 -6.91
C ARG A 95 2.23 6.15 -6.56
N LEU A 96 2.80 6.40 -5.39
CA LEU A 96 3.99 5.70 -4.89
C LEU A 96 3.82 4.18 -4.96
N PHE A 97 2.66 3.66 -4.55
CA PHE A 97 2.40 2.21 -4.60
C PHE A 97 2.28 1.66 -6.02
N VAL A 98 1.78 2.46 -6.97
CA VAL A 98 1.73 2.07 -8.38
C VAL A 98 3.14 2.02 -8.95
N GLU A 99 3.91 3.09 -8.79
CA GLU A 99 5.29 3.21 -9.29
C GLU A 99 6.23 2.19 -8.63
N ALA A 100 6.13 2.00 -7.32
CA ALA A 100 6.98 1.04 -6.59
C ALA A 100 6.72 -0.41 -7.02
N ALA A 101 5.51 -0.75 -7.45
CA ALA A 101 5.25 -2.10 -7.96
C ALA A 101 5.81 -2.35 -9.37
N GLU A 102 6.18 -1.31 -10.11
CA GLU A 102 6.86 -1.44 -11.40
C GLU A 102 8.37 -1.67 -11.23
N VAL A 103 8.92 -1.35 -10.05
CA VAL A 103 10.32 -1.60 -9.72
C VAL A 103 10.61 -3.10 -9.70
N ARG A 104 11.52 -3.52 -10.59
CA ARG A 104 12.07 -4.88 -10.65
C ARG A 104 13.47 -4.88 -10.06
N LEU A 105 13.68 -5.75 -9.08
CA LEU A 105 14.96 -5.99 -8.40
C LEU A 105 15.74 -7.09 -9.12
#